data_AF-A0A0D2F1H3-F1
#
_entry.id   AF-A0A0D2F1H3-F1
#
_cell.length_a   1.000
_cell.length_b   1.000
_cell.length_c   1.000
_cell.angle_alpha   90.00
_cell.angle_beta   90.00
_cell.angle_gamma   90.00
#
_symmetry.space_group_name_H-M   'P 1'
#
loop_
_entity.id
_entity.type
_entity.pdbx_description
1 polymer ?
#
loop_
_entity_poly.entity_id
_entity_poly.type
_entity_poly.pdbx_seq_one_letter_code
_entity_poly.pdbx_strand_id
1 'polypeptide(L)'
;MANYDRIQLLNVEVDREDVSDHLIIPQLPPIPEGDWNQGHITKHPENGNPYFSQHAKVILPTICSIWHPRQIDWLELEQAQWLRSNVYTANFKTTVGGISLADEIVIKFARFPWELQYYEDETRVYERMENGPLASSASWNVGAS
;
A
#
# COMPACT_ATOMS: atom_id res chain seq x y z
N MET A 1 9.53 -15.24 6.37
CA MET A 1 8.47 -15.19 5.35
C MET A 1 7.39 -14.26 5.89
N ALA A 2 7.34 -13.02 5.40
CA ALA A 2 6.30 -12.08 5.81
C ALA A 2 4.96 -12.57 5.26
N ASN A 3 3.95 -12.58 6.12
CA ASN A 3 2.62 -13.05 5.79
C ASN A 3 1.88 -11.95 5.01
N TYR A 4 1.90 -12.04 3.69
CA TYR A 4 1.25 -11.07 2.78
C TYR A 4 -0.28 -11.20 2.73
N ASP A 5 -0.91 -12.05 3.57
CA ASP A 5 -2.37 -12.29 3.55
C ASP A 5 -3.24 -11.14 4.07
N ARG A 6 -2.67 -10.01 4.48
CA ARG A 6 -3.43 -8.91 5.10
C ARG A 6 -3.58 -7.65 4.26
N ILE A 7 -2.83 -7.52 3.15
CA ILE A 7 -2.99 -6.37 2.25
C ILE A 7 -3.89 -6.80 1.09
N GLN A 8 -5.19 -6.70 1.32
CA GLN A 8 -6.20 -6.80 0.27
C GLN A 8 -6.28 -5.43 -0.43
N LEU A 9 -5.50 -5.23 -1.49
CA LEU A 9 -5.74 -4.12 -2.41
C LEU A 9 -7.02 -4.43 -3.17
N LEU A 10 -8.15 -3.93 -2.68
CA LEU A 10 -9.41 -4.03 -3.38
C LEU A 10 -9.34 -3.13 -4.63
N ASN A 11 -8.92 -3.71 -5.76
CA ASN A 11 -9.07 -3.06 -7.06
C ASN A 11 -10.51 -3.27 -7.52
N VAL A 12 -11.41 -2.32 -7.21
CA VAL A 12 -12.76 -2.30 -7.78
C VAL A 12 -12.69 -1.57 -9.10
N GLU A 13 -12.75 -2.31 -10.19
CA GLU A 13 -13.03 -1.73 -11.49
C GLU A 13 -14.55 -1.56 -11.62
N VAL A 14 -14.98 -0.30 -11.75
CA VAL A 14 -16.37 0.05 -12.05
C VAL A 14 -16.43 0.52 -13.50
N ASP A 15 -17.39 0.00 -14.27
CA ASP A 15 -17.60 0.40 -15.66
C ASP A 15 -17.72 1.92 -15.79
N ARG A 16 -16.93 2.47 -16.73
CA ARG A 16 -16.52 3.88 -16.86
C ARG A 16 -17.61 4.90 -17.24
N GLU A 17 -18.89 4.59 -17.09
CA GLU A 17 -19.95 5.55 -17.37
C GLU A 17 -20.53 6.12 -16.06
N ASP A 18 -20.06 7.33 -15.72
CA ASP A 18 -20.63 8.28 -14.76
C ASP A 18 -20.80 7.79 -13.31
N VAL A 19 -19.70 7.63 -12.59
CA VAL A 19 -19.78 7.53 -11.13
C VAL A 19 -18.62 8.28 -10.46
N SER A 20 -18.98 9.34 -9.75
CA SER A 20 -18.13 9.93 -8.73
C SER A 20 -17.94 8.91 -7.60
N ASP A 21 -16.69 8.54 -7.34
CA ASP A 21 -16.26 7.44 -6.45
C ASP A 21 -16.95 7.42 -5.07
N HIS A 22 -17.41 8.57 -4.57
CA HIS A 22 -18.07 8.70 -3.26
C HIS A 22 -19.52 8.20 -3.21
N LEU A 23 -20.22 8.08 -4.35
CA LEU A 23 -21.62 7.61 -4.38
C LEU A 23 -21.73 6.09 -4.50
N ILE A 24 -20.64 5.40 -4.83
CA ILE A 24 -20.61 3.95 -5.08
C ILE A 24 -20.48 3.17 -3.77
N ILE A 25 -19.72 3.68 -2.80
CA ILE A 25 -19.41 2.96 -1.55
C ILE A 25 -20.67 2.46 -0.83
N PRO A 26 -21.73 3.27 -0.65
CA PRO A 26 -22.95 2.81 0.02
C PRO A 26 -23.75 1.79 -0.80
N GLN A 27 -23.49 1.70 -2.11
CA GLN A 27 -24.20 0.82 -3.05
C GLN A 27 -23.41 -0.46 -3.34
N LEU A 28 -22.26 -0.68 -2.69
CA LEU A 28 -21.45 -1.86 -2.94
C LEU A 28 -22.23 -3.13 -2.55
N PRO A 29 -22.24 -4.16 -3.40
CA PRO A 29 -22.79 -5.45 -3.06
C PRO A 29 -22.05 -6.07 -1.87
N PRO A 30 -22.67 -7.03 -1.16
CA PRO A 30 -21.99 -7.79 -0.12
C PRO A 30 -20.67 -8.39 -0.62
N ILE A 31 -19.62 -8.25 0.20
CA ILE A 31 -18.29 -8.78 -0.06
C ILE A 31 -18.37 -10.31 -0.10
N PRO A 32 -17.94 -10.99 -1.20
CA PRO A 32 -17.99 -12.44 -1.30
C PRO A 32 -17.09 -13.10 -0.24
N GLU A 33 -17.52 -14.27 0.25
CA GLU A 33 -16.72 -15.08 1.17
C GLU A 33 -15.51 -15.70 0.45
N GLY A 34 -14.48 -16.04 1.24
CA GLY A 34 -13.28 -16.75 0.76
C GLY A 34 -12.02 -15.87 0.72
N ASP A 35 -10.93 -16.47 0.24
CA ASP A 35 -9.64 -15.81 0.11
C ASP A 35 -9.47 -15.23 -1.30
N TRP A 36 -9.69 -13.94 -1.45
CA TRP A 36 -9.53 -13.21 -2.69
C TRP A 36 -8.99 -11.81 -2.40
N ASN A 37 -8.36 -11.20 -3.41
CA ASN A 37 -7.81 -9.85 -3.32
C ASN A 37 -8.05 -9.01 -4.59
N GLN A 38 -8.79 -9.54 -5.57
CA GLN A 38 -9.30 -8.80 -6.71
C GLN A 38 -10.78 -9.11 -6.91
N GLY A 39 -11.61 -8.08 -7.14
CA GLY A 39 -13.04 -8.23 -7.38
C GLY A 39 -13.52 -7.29 -8.48
N HIS A 40 -14.34 -7.80 -9.39
CA HIS A 40 -14.91 -7.03 -10.49
C HIS A 40 -16.42 -6.82 -10.26
N ILE A 41 -16.83 -5.56 -10.12
CA ILE A 41 -18.22 -5.18 -9.86
C ILE A 41 -18.80 -4.58 -11.12
N THR A 42 -19.90 -5.16 -11.59
CA THR A 42 -20.63 -4.64 -12.75
C THR A 42 -22.13 -4.61 -12.45
N LYS A 43 -22.91 -4.02 -13.34
CA LYS A 43 -24.37 -3.95 -13.22
C LYS A 43 -24.99 -5.28 -13.63
N HIS A 44 -25.91 -5.79 -12.81
CA HIS A 44 -26.65 -7.00 -13.15
C HIS A 44 -27.56 -6.73 -14.35
N PRO A 45 -27.58 -7.60 -15.38
CA PRO A 45 -28.28 -7.33 -16.63
C PRO A 45 -29.80 -7.20 -16.47
N GLU A 46 -30.39 -7.84 -15.46
CA GLU A 46 -31.85 -7.84 -15.27
C GLU A 46 -32.39 -6.69 -14.42
N ASN A 47 -31.65 -6.25 -13.39
CA ASN A 47 -32.15 -5.31 -12.40
C ASN A 47 -31.27 -4.06 -12.24
N GLY A 48 -30.12 -4.01 -12.93
CA GLY A 48 -29.20 -2.87 -12.90
C GLY A 48 -28.41 -2.70 -11.60
N ASN A 49 -28.65 -3.53 -10.58
CA ASN A 49 -27.96 -3.44 -9.30
C ASN A 49 -26.51 -3.92 -9.45
N PRO A 50 -25.56 -3.28 -8.73
CA PRO A 50 -24.18 -3.73 -8.74
C PRO A 50 -24.05 -5.10 -8.08
N TYR A 51 -23.24 -5.98 -8.68
CA TYR A 51 -22.91 -7.28 -8.13
C TYR A 51 -21.46 -7.67 -8.44
N PHE A 52 -20.88 -8.54 -7.63
CA PHE A 52 -19.58 -9.14 -7.93
C PHE A 52 -19.73 -10.15 -9.06
N SER A 53 -19.26 -9.80 -10.26
CA SER A 53 -19.28 -10.68 -11.42
C SER A 53 -18.13 -11.68 -11.41
N GLN A 54 -16.98 -11.30 -10.86
CA GLN A 54 -15.81 -12.15 -10.67
C GLN A 54 -15.05 -11.71 -9.41
N HIS A 55 -14.40 -12.67 -8.76
CA HIS A 55 -13.41 -12.42 -7.72
C HIS A 55 -12.34 -13.51 -7.77
N ALA A 56 -11.09 -13.12 -7.51
CA ALA A 56 -9.95 -14.02 -7.59
C ALA A 56 -8.88 -13.66 -6.55
N LYS A 57 -8.10 -14.68 -6.16
CA LYS A 57 -6.80 -14.49 -5.51
C LYS A 57 -5.76 -14.37 -6.61
N VAL A 58 -5.14 -13.21 -6.72
CA VAL A 58 -4.06 -12.92 -7.66
C VAL A 58 -2.80 -12.52 -6.92
N ILE A 59 -1.65 -12.72 -7.56
CA ILE A 59 -0.40 -12.12 -7.09
C ILE A 59 -0.41 -10.66 -7.52
N LEU A 60 -0.57 -9.75 -6.57
CA LEU A 60 -0.57 -8.33 -6.85
C LEU A 60 0.86 -7.85 -7.16
N PRO A 61 1.04 -6.92 -8.12
CA PRO A 61 2.33 -6.30 -8.35
C PRO A 61 2.88 -5.68 -7.06
N THR A 62 4.16 -5.93 -6.78
CA THR A 62 4.82 -5.42 -5.59
C THR A 62 6.25 -4.99 -5.91
N ILE A 63 6.81 -4.15 -5.06
CA ILE A 63 8.24 -3.82 -5.10
C ILE A 63 9.00 -5.04 -4.60
N CYS A 64 9.89 -5.55 -5.44
CA CYS A 64 10.76 -6.71 -5.20
C CYS A 64 12.08 -6.32 -4.57
N SER A 65 12.61 -5.12 -4.88
CA SER A 65 13.84 -4.64 -4.24
C SER A 65 13.56 -4.27 -2.78
N ILE A 66 14.25 -4.93 -1.85
CA ILE A 66 14.14 -4.64 -0.41
C ILE A 66 15.46 -4.01 0.01
N TRP A 67 15.48 -2.68 0.15
CA TRP A 67 16.67 -1.97 0.61
C TRP A 67 16.87 -2.05 2.12
N HIS A 68 15.78 -2.12 2.89
CA HIS A 68 15.81 -2.15 4.35
C HIS A 68 15.11 -3.40 4.89
N PRO A 69 15.66 -4.10 5.90
CA PRO A 69 15.11 -5.37 6.38
C PRO A 69 13.75 -5.22 7.09
N ARG A 70 13.42 -4.02 7.56
CA ARG A 70 12.13 -3.74 8.20
C ARG A 70 11.04 -3.55 7.15
N GLN A 71 10.04 -4.41 7.21
CA GLN A 71 8.77 -4.25 6.49
C GLN A 71 7.72 -3.76 7.48
N ILE A 72 6.86 -2.84 7.04
CA ILE A 72 5.83 -2.21 7.86
C ILE A 72 4.48 -2.54 7.26
N ASP A 73 3.57 -3.10 8.05
CA ASP A 73 2.18 -3.26 7.63
C ASP A 73 1.48 -1.89 7.67
N TRP A 74 0.83 -1.49 6.58
CA TRP A 74 0.13 -0.23 6.50
C TRP A 74 -0.97 -0.10 7.57
N LEU A 75 -1.53 -1.23 8.03
CA LEU A 75 -2.54 -1.24 9.10
C LEU A 75 -1.96 -0.83 10.46
N GLU A 76 -0.64 -0.91 10.64
CA GLU A 76 0.07 -0.41 11.83
C GLU A 76 0.22 1.11 11.82
N LEU A 77 -0.15 1.77 10.72
CA LEU A 77 0.03 3.20 10.51
C LEU A 77 -1.29 3.94 10.61
N GLU A 78 -1.22 5.13 11.20
CA GLU A 78 -2.28 6.15 11.21
C GLU A 78 -1.82 7.31 10.33
N GLN A 79 -2.58 7.57 9.27
CA GLN A 79 -2.27 8.67 8.35
C GLN A 79 -2.35 10.00 9.10
N ALA A 80 -1.29 10.80 9.00
CA ALA A 80 -1.21 12.11 9.62
C ALA A 80 -1.60 13.21 8.60
N GLN A 81 -0.80 13.39 7.55
CA GLN A 81 -1.01 14.48 6.59
C GLN A 81 -0.91 14.01 5.14
N TRP A 82 -1.77 14.56 4.27
CA TRP A 82 -1.59 14.47 2.83
C TRP A 82 -0.57 15.51 2.36
N LEU A 83 0.51 15.07 1.71
CA LEU A 83 1.52 15.97 1.16
C LEU A 83 1.26 16.29 -0.32
N ARG A 84 0.97 15.24 -1.12
CA ARG A 84 0.59 15.33 -2.54
C ARG A 84 -0.04 14.01 -2.98
N SER A 85 -0.57 13.96 -4.21
CA SER A 85 -1.40 12.87 -4.77
C SER A 85 -1.28 11.49 -4.10
N ASN A 86 -0.09 10.89 -4.07
CA ASN A 86 0.17 9.56 -3.53
C ASN A 86 1.23 9.54 -2.41
N VAL A 87 1.51 10.69 -1.80
CA VAL A 87 2.51 10.84 -0.74
C VAL A 87 1.86 11.41 0.50
N TYR A 88 2.04 10.71 1.61
CA TYR A 88 1.41 11.00 2.89
C TYR A 88 2.45 10.92 3.99
N THR A 89 2.22 11.66 5.07
CA THR A 89 2.87 11.36 6.33
C THR A 89 2.01 10.43 7.17
N ALA A 90 2.65 9.62 8.01
CA ALA A 90 1.95 8.73 8.93
C ALA A 90 2.75 8.54 10.22
N ASN A 91 2.03 8.15 11.26
CA ASN A 91 2.57 7.74 12.54
C ASN A 91 2.23 6.28 12.79
N PHE A 92 2.99 5.60 13.64
CA PHE A 92 2.61 4.27 14.11
C PHE A 92 1.45 4.36 15.11
N LYS A 93 0.40 3.55 14.93
CA LYS A 93 -0.77 3.47 15.84
C LYS A 93 -0.40 3.00 17.24
N THR A 94 0.69 2.26 17.38
CA THR A 94 1.13 1.72 18.66
C THR A 94 2.64 1.76 18.73
N THR A 95 3.14 2.07 19.92
CA THR A 95 4.53 1.91 20.33
C THR A 95 4.95 0.44 20.25
N VAL A 96 5.42 -0.03 19.09
CA VAL A 96 5.92 -1.41 18.96
C VAL A 96 7.21 -1.54 19.77
N GLY A 97 7.15 -2.26 20.90
CA GLY A 97 8.33 -2.54 21.73
C GLY A 97 8.80 -1.39 22.64
N GLY A 98 7.93 -0.44 23.01
CA GLY A 98 8.29 0.66 23.92
C GLY A 98 9.09 1.80 23.29
N ILE A 99 9.42 1.69 22.00
CA ILE A 99 10.01 2.77 21.21
C ILE A 99 8.88 3.52 20.51
N SER A 100 8.59 4.73 20.99
CA SER A 100 7.85 5.70 20.20
C SER A 100 8.82 6.08 19.09
N LEU A 101 8.62 5.58 17.87
CA LEU A 101 9.26 6.21 16.73
C LEU A 101 8.65 7.60 16.68
N ALA A 102 9.37 8.57 17.22
CA ALA A 102 9.07 9.99 17.16
C ALA A 102 9.08 10.51 15.70
N ASP A 103 9.41 9.63 14.76
CA ASP A 103 9.61 9.97 13.37
C ASP A 103 8.31 9.71 12.62
N GLU A 104 7.61 10.80 12.37
CA GLU A 104 6.68 10.90 11.25
C GLU A 104 7.34 10.30 10.00
N ILE A 105 6.73 9.25 9.43
CA ILE A 105 7.26 8.61 8.22
C ILE A 105 6.55 9.14 6.98
N VAL A 106 7.27 9.15 5.86
CA VAL A 106 6.70 9.45 4.55
C VAL A 106 6.37 8.15 3.82
N ILE A 107 5.09 7.97 3.48
CA ILE A 107 4.60 6.85 2.69
C ILE A 107 4.35 7.30 1.26
N LYS A 108 4.73 6.47 0.29
CA LYS A 108 4.37 6.63 -1.12
C LYS A 108 3.57 5.42 -1.60
N PHE A 109 2.43 5.65 -2.24
CA PHE A 109 1.59 4.60 -2.79
C PHE A 109 1.72 4.50 -4.32
N ALA A 110 1.92 3.28 -4.83
CA ALA A 110 1.66 2.98 -6.23
C ALA A 110 0.16 2.79 -6.42
N ARG A 111 -0.50 3.75 -7.05
CA ARG A 111 -1.93 3.69 -7.39
C ARG A 111 -2.14 2.98 -8.72
N PHE A 112 -1.13 3.02 -9.58
CA PHE A 112 -1.17 2.38 -10.88
C PHE A 112 0.00 1.42 -11.10
N PRO A 113 -0.17 0.35 -11.89
CA PRO A 113 0.89 -0.61 -12.18
C PRO A 113 2.18 0.02 -12.72
N TRP A 114 2.08 1.09 -13.53
CA TRP A 114 3.24 1.77 -14.09
C TRP A 114 4.02 2.61 -13.07
N GLU A 115 3.42 2.98 -11.92
CA GLU A 115 4.12 3.71 -10.86
C GLU A 115 5.10 2.80 -10.09
N LEU A 116 4.91 1.47 -10.10
CA LEU A 116 5.79 0.52 -9.42
C LEU A 116 7.24 0.60 -9.90
N GLN A 117 7.46 0.79 -11.20
CA GLN A 117 8.83 0.86 -11.73
C GLN A 117 9.59 2.08 -11.18
N TYR A 118 8.90 3.22 -10.97
CA TYR A 118 9.55 4.39 -10.37
C TYR A 118 10.00 4.12 -8.93
N TYR A 119 9.22 3.37 -8.16
CA TYR A 119 9.58 3.02 -6.79
C TYR A 119 10.63 1.92 -6.70
N GLU A 120 10.66 0.99 -7.66
CA GLU A 120 11.77 0.04 -7.80
C GLU A 120 13.10 0.75 -8.05
N ASP A 121 13.11 1.72 -8.97
CA ASP A 121 14.31 2.49 -9.29
C ASP A 121 14.75 3.35 -8.10
N GLU A 122 13.82 4.01 -7.41
CA GLU A 122 14.09 4.77 -6.18
C GLU A 122 14.66 3.85 -5.07
N THR A 123 14.08 2.66 -4.89
CA THR A 123 14.55 1.68 -3.89
C THR A 123 15.96 1.19 -4.17
N ARG A 124 16.29 0.92 -5.44
CA ARG A 124 17.66 0.54 -5.86
C ARG A 124 18.67 1.65 -5.63
N VAL A 125 18.24 2.92 -5.72
CA VAL A 125 19.11 4.05 -5.38
C VAL A 125 19.41 4.04 -3.88
N TYR A 126 18.41 3.85 -3.01
CA TYR A 126 18.62 3.74 -1.56
C TYR A 126 19.53 2.56 -1.20
N GLU A 127 19.28 1.39 -1.77
CA GLU A 127 20.12 0.20 -1.59
C GLU A 127 21.60 0.49 -1.96
N ARG A 128 21.83 1.20 -3.07
CA ARG A 128 23.18 1.60 -3.49
C ARG A 128 23.80 2.66 -2.60
N MET A 129 23.01 3.56 -2.03
CA MET A 129 23.51 4.58 -1.10
C MET A 129 23.95 3.96 0.22
N GLU A 130 23.18 3.01 0.74
CA GLU A 130 23.46 2.28 1.99
C GLU A 130 24.59 1.25 1.84
N ASN A 131 24.80 0.70 0.65
CA ASN A 131 25.91 -0.23 0.37
C ASN A 131 27.10 0.44 -0.35
N GLY A 132 27.02 1.73 -0.64
CA GLY A 132 28.02 2.47 -1.40
C GLY A 132 29.06 3.18 -0.52
N PRO A 133 30.09 3.78 -1.12
CA PRO A 133 31.14 4.51 -0.39
C PRO A 133 30.64 5.73 0.42
N LEU A 134 29.39 6.16 0.22
CA LEU A 134 28.75 7.19 1.05
C LEU A 134 28.24 6.64 2.39
N ALA A 135 27.87 5.36 2.48
CA ALA A 135 27.48 4.71 3.73
C ALA A 135 28.64 4.64 4.74
N SER A 136 29.87 4.44 4.26
CA SER A 136 31.07 4.51 5.11
C SER A 136 31.35 5.90 5.69
N SER A 137 30.69 6.95 5.21
CA SER A 137 30.77 8.31 5.78
C SER A 137 29.60 8.68 6.70
N ALA A 138 28.52 7.89 6.67
CA ALA A 138 27.34 8.03 7.52
C ALA A 138 27.29 6.91 8.57
N SER A 139 28.37 6.72 9.32
CA SER A 139 28.30 6.00 10.58
C SER A 139 27.45 6.84 11.55
N TRP A 140 26.16 6.52 11.62
CA TRP A 140 25.29 7.01 12.68
C TRP A 140 25.86 6.51 14.01
N ASN A 141 26.54 7.40 14.72
CA ASN A 141 26.92 7.19 16.11
C ASN A 141 25.62 7.07 16.92
N VAL A 142 25.12 5.84 17.06
CA VAL A 142 24.14 5.55 18.10
C VAL A 142 24.93 5.51 19.40
N GLY A 143 25.00 6.67 20.04
CA GLY A 143 25.65 6.84 21.34
C GLY A 143 25.02 5.87 22.35
N ALA A 144 25.83 4.94 22.83
CA ALA A 144 25.57 4.25 24.08
C ALA A 144 25.91 5.22 25.22
N SER A 145 24.89 5.64 25.96
CA SER A 145 24.98 6.07 27.36
C SER A 145 23.59 6.19 27.95
#